data_AF-A0AAV4SE88-F1
#
_entry.id   AF-A0AAV4SE88-F1
#
_cell.length_a   1.000
_cell.length_b   1.000
_cell.length_c   1.000
_cell.angle_alpha   90.00
_cell.angle_beta   90.00
_cell.angle_gamma   90.00
#
_symmetry.space_group_name_H-M   'P 1'
#
loop_
_entity.id
_entity.type
_entity.pdbx_description
1 polymer ?
#
loop_
_entity_poly.entity_id
_entity_poly.type
_entity_poly.pdbx_seq_one_letter_code
_entity_poly.pdbx_strand_id
1 'polypeptide(L)'
;MNSVLNMCDDTALDFMNTEESTGTTIMAVEFDGGVVLGADSRTTMGAYVSNRVTDKLTKLTDQIYVCRSGSAADTKAIASIVSYRLDMLSMELGEPVSVKTAANDVRQIIYNYRESLSASMIVAGWDRKLGGQPNKDASCMGSYRPIALTCMTCKLMKRIILRRITFHLMNRNMLPQEQYGFRKGHSTIEQILYFVQRARDAHNMKPSRHTMAVFLDLTKAFDKAWKK
;
A
#
# COMPACT_ATOMS: atom_id res chain seq x y z
N MET A 1 24.30 -45.74 -13.17
CA MET A 1 25.54 -44.95 -13.15
C MET A 1 25.38 -43.81 -14.14
N ASN A 2 25.30 -42.51 -13.84
CA ASN A 2 25.25 -41.66 -12.65
C ASN A 2 24.44 -40.42 -13.12
N SER A 3 23.29 -40.06 -12.54
CA SER A 3 23.15 -39.07 -11.47
C SER A 3 24.16 -37.92 -11.48
N VAL A 4 23.76 -36.76 -12.03
CA VAL A 4 24.18 -35.45 -11.51
C VAL A 4 22.94 -34.54 -11.47
N LEU A 5 22.28 -34.56 -10.31
CA LEU A 5 21.34 -33.53 -9.88
C LEU A 5 22.14 -32.25 -9.62
N ASN A 6 21.99 -31.24 -10.47
CA ASN A 6 22.29 -29.86 -10.06
C ASN A 6 21.08 -29.34 -9.27
N MET A 7 21.00 -29.74 -8.00
CA MET A 7 20.32 -28.98 -6.95
C MET A 7 21.25 -27.83 -6.59
N CYS A 8 21.02 -26.65 -7.16
CA CYS A 8 21.68 -25.41 -6.73
C CYS A 8 20.58 -24.40 -6.38
N ASP A 9 20.29 -24.32 -5.09
CA ASP A 9 19.75 -23.19 -4.32
C ASP A 9 19.04 -22.03 -5.05
N ASP A 10 17.80 -22.25 -5.50
CA ASP A 10 16.87 -21.16 -5.85
C ASP A 10 16.21 -20.50 -4.61
N THR A 11 16.54 -20.93 -3.39
CA THR A 11 15.98 -20.35 -2.16
C THR A 11 16.63 -19.02 -1.74
N ALA A 12 17.71 -18.59 -2.40
CA ALA A 12 18.43 -17.37 -2.04
C ALA A 12 17.95 -16.10 -2.78
N LEU A 13 17.37 -16.23 -3.98
CA LEU A 13 17.01 -15.07 -4.81
C LEU A 13 15.69 -14.38 -4.43
N ASP A 14 14.81 -15.04 -3.68
CA ASP A 14 13.51 -14.48 -3.28
C ASP A 14 13.58 -13.47 -2.13
N PHE A 15 14.74 -13.30 -1.48
CA PHE A 15 14.91 -12.34 -0.36
C PHE A 15 15.15 -10.90 -0.81
N MET A 16 15.67 -10.68 -2.02
CA MET A 16 16.04 -9.34 -2.49
C MET A 16 14.87 -8.59 -3.14
N ASN A 17 13.77 -9.28 -3.49
CA ASN A 17 12.62 -8.70 -4.18
C ASN A 17 11.33 -8.68 -3.34
N THR A 18 11.39 -8.96 -2.05
CA THR A 18 10.22 -8.73 -1.19
C THR A 18 10.02 -7.23 -1.00
N GLU A 19 8.96 -6.70 -1.61
CA GLU A 19 8.40 -5.39 -1.24
C GLU A 19 8.43 -5.23 0.29
N GLU A 20 8.91 -4.07 0.74
CA GLU A 20 8.99 -3.74 2.15
C GLU A 20 7.60 -3.75 2.79
N SER A 21 7.18 -4.92 3.28
CA SER A 21 6.01 -5.07 4.14
C SER A 21 6.41 -4.63 5.55
N THR A 22 6.67 -3.34 5.71
CA THR A 22 6.95 -2.75 7.01
C THR A 22 5.63 -2.58 7.76
N GLY A 23 5.55 -3.16 8.97
CA GLY A 23 4.44 -2.98 9.89
C GLY A 23 4.40 -1.58 10.51
N THR A 24 4.52 -0.54 9.69
CA THR A 24 4.51 0.86 10.10
C THR A 24 3.10 1.27 10.50
N THR A 25 2.99 1.83 11.70
CA THR A 25 1.74 2.38 12.24
C THR A 25 1.91 3.88 12.36
N ILE A 26 1.09 4.62 11.63
CA ILE A 26 1.04 6.09 11.66
C ILE A 26 -0.39 6.52 11.98
N MET A 27 -0.53 7.60 12.74
CA MET A 27 -1.80 8.14 13.22
C MET A 27 -1.74 9.67 13.23
N ALA A 28 -2.88 10.30 12.97
CA ALA A 28 -3.10 11.73 13.16
C ALA A 28 -4.46 11.92 13.84
N VAL A 29 -4.53 12.78 14.84
CA VAL A 29 -5.76 13.09 15.58
C VAL A 29 -5.91 14.60 15.66
N GLU A 30 -7.03 15.10 15.15
CA GLU A 30 -7.44 16.49 15.28
C GLU A 30 -8.06 16.74 16.65
N PHE A 31 -7.79 17.91 17.24
CA PHE A 31 -8.40 18.39 18.47
C PHE A 31 -8.61 19.90 18.41
N ASP A 32 -9.40 20.44 19.34
CA ASP A 32 -9.64 21.89 19.40
C ASP A 32 -8.34 22.64 19.71
N GLY A 33 -7.81 23.34 18.71
CA GLY A 33 -6.54 24.04 18.75
C GLY A 33 -5.39 23.40 17.95
N GLY A 34 -5.54 22.20 17.37
CA GLY A 34 -4.44 21.59 16.62
C GLY A 34 -4.61 20.16 16.15
N VAL A 35 -3.48 19.53 15.83
CA VAL A 35 -3.39 18.14 15.43
C VAL A 35 -2.22 17.45 16.13
N VAL A 36 -2.43 16.22 16.59
CA VAL A 36 -1.41 15.34 17.18
C VAL A 36 -1.06 14.26 16.16
N LEU A 37 0.23 14.09 15.91
CA LEU A 37 0.77 13.05 15.03
C LEU A 37 1.49 11.98 15.87
N GLY A 38 1.31 10.72 15.49
CA GLY A 38 1.96 9.59 16.13
C GLY A 38 2.47 8.59 15.10
N ALA A 39 3.65 8.03 15.34
CA ALA A 39 4.21 6.96 14.52
C ALA A 39 5.01 5.99 15.39
N ASP A 40 5.04 4.71 15.01
CA ASP A 40 5.96 3.75 15.61
C ASP A 40 7.40 3.97 15.09
N SER A 41 8.41 3.64 15.89
CA SER A 41 9.82 3.91 15.55
C SER A 41 10.55 2.75 14.86
N ARG A 42 9.87 1.61 14.68
CA ARG A 42 10.51 0.38 14.20
C ARG A 42 10.45 0.27 12.67
N THR A 43 11.57 -0.02 12.04
CA THR A 43 11.65 -0.48 10.65
C THR A 43 12.18 -1.91 10.61
N THR A 44 11.65 -2.70 9.66
CA THR A 44 11.93 -4.14 9.57
C THR A 44 12.16 -4.52 8.12
N MET A 45 13.20 -5.31 7.87
CA MET A 45 13.42 -5.99 6.59
C MET A 45 13.03 -7.46 6.78
N GLY A 46 11.80 -7.80 6.38
CA GLY A 46 11.21 -9.11 6.67
C GLY A 46 11.06 -9.35 8.18
N ALA A 47 11.69 -10.41 8.71
CA ALA A 47 11.68 -10.72 10.14
C ALA A 47 12.76 -9.97 10.94
N TYR A 48 13.74 -9.37 10.26
CA TYR A 48 14.84 -8.67 10.89
C TYR A 48 14.46 -7.22 11.20
N VAL A 49 14.78 -6.77 12.41
CA VAL A 49 14.58 -5.36 12.80
C VAL A 49 15.80 -4.57 12.35
N SER A 50 15.68 -3.85 11.24
CA SER A 50 16.77 -3.07 10.66
C SER A 50 17.10 -1.85 11.50
N ASN A 51 16.09 -1.13 11.98
CA ASN A 51 16.28 -0.01 12.91
C ASN A 51 15.12 0.09 13.90
N ARG A 52 15.44 0.34 15.18
CA ARG A 52 14.45 0.44 16.28
C ARG A 52 14.03 1.88 16.57
N VAL A 53 14.77 2.86 16.04
CA VAL A 53 14.66 4.29 16.36
C VAL A 53 14.64 5.12 15.08
N THR A 54 13.76 4.76 14.16
CA THR A 54 13.51 5.54 12.94
C THR A 54 12.47 6.62 13.22
N ASP A 55 12.79 7.86 12.90
CA ASP A 55 11.80 8.92 12.84
C ASP A 55 11.02 8.83 11.52
N LYS A 56 9.72 8.57 11.65
CA LYS A 56 8.77 8.49 10.53
C LYS A 56 7.95 9.76 10.37
N LEU A 57 8.12 10.71 11.28
CA LEU A 57 7.62 12.07 11.15
C LEU A 57 8.67 12.87 10.41
N THR A 58 8.24 13.72 9.50
CA THR A 58 9.15 14.59 8.76
C THR A 58 8.51 15.95 8.65
N LYS A 59 9.26 16.96 9.10
CA LYS A 59 8.86 18.36 8.98
C LYS A 59 8.88 18.74 7.50
N LEU A 60 7.77 19.26 6.99
CA LEU A 60 7.71 19.85 5.64
C LEU A 60 7.93 21.35 5.70
N THR A 61 7.25 22.02 6.63
CA THR A 61 7.39 23.45 6.95
C THR A 61 7.28 23.63 8.46
N ASP A 62 7.39 24.87 8.97
CA ASP A 62 7.26 25.16 10.41
C ASP A 62 5.93 24.69 11.04
N GLN A 63 4.86 24.66 10.24
CA GLN A 63 3.51 24.35 10.71
C GLN A 63 2.96 23.03 10.17
N ILE A 64 3.69 22.36 9.27
CA ILE A 64 3.21 21.18 8.55
C ILE A 64 4.21 20.03 8.67
N TYR A 65 3.70 18.87 9.06
CA TYR A 65 4.43 17.62 9.18
C TYR A 65 3.80 16.53 8.31
N VAL A 66 4.61 15.53 7.98
CA VAL A 66 4.16 14.34 7.25
C VAL A 66 4.61 13.06 7.96
N CYS A 67 3.68 12.14 8.15
CA CYS A 67 3.98 10.77 8.56
C CYS A 67 4.27 9.94 7.31
N ARG A 68 5.38 9.20 7.31
CA ARG A 68 5.84 8.38 6.17
C ARG A 68 5.63 6.89 6.43
N SER A 69 5.08 6.18 5.44
CA SER A 69 4.93 4.73 5.43
C SER A 69 5.14 4.17 4.03
N GLY A 70 5.71 2.97 3.92
CA GLY A 70 6.13 2.36 2.65
C GLY A 70 7.65 2.32 2.52
N SER A 71 8.15 2.34 1.29
CA SER A 71 9.59 2.36 0.99
C SER A 71 10.24 3.58 1.65
N ALA A 72 11.25 3.33 2.49
CA ALA A 72 11.95 4.39 3.21
C ALA A 72 12.66 5.37 2.25
N ALA A 73 13.15 4.89 1.10
CA ALA A 73 13.79 5.71 0.10
C ALA A 73 12.78 6.62 -0.61
N ASP A 74 11.70 6.04 -1.14
CA ASP A 74 10.68 6.76 -1.90
C ASP A 74 10.04 7.85 -1.05
N THR A 75 9.56 7.48 0.14
CA THR A 75 8.85 8.41 1.02
C THR A 75 9.74 9.54 1.50
N LYS A 76 11.05 9.31 1.67
CA LYS A 76 12.00 10.35 2.05
C LYS A 76 12.27 11.31 0.89
N ALA A 77 12.46 10.78 -0.32
CA ALA A 77 12.66 11.60 -1.51
C ALA A 77 11.45 12.51 -1.78
N ILE A 78 10.23 11.96 -1.72
CA ILE A 78 8.99 12.72 -1.89
C ILE A 78 8.89 13.83 -0.84
N ALA A 79 9.15 13.52 0.43
CA ALA A 79 9.09 14.53 1.50
C ALA A 79 10.06 15.69 1.27
N SER A 80 11.30 15.40 0.84
CA SER A 80 12.29 16.43 0.54
C SER A 80 11.89 17.31 -0.65
N ILE A 81 11.36 16.71 -1.72
CA ILE A 81 10.88 17.46 -2.89
C ILE A 81 9.73 18.39 -2.51
N VAL A 82 8.76 17.89 -1.75
CA VAL A 82 7.59 18.66 -1.32
C VAL A 82 7.98 19.77 -0.36
N SER A 83 8.86 19.50 0.60
CA SER A 83 9.36 20.53 1.54
C SER A 83 9.99 21.70 0.79
N TYR A 84 10.87 21.42 -0.18
CA TYR A 84 11.46 22.46 -1.02
C TYR A 84 10.42 23.28 -1.82
N ARG A 85 9.44 22.62 -2.42
CA ARG A 85 8.36 23.30 -3.17
C ARG A 85 7.53 24.21 -2.27
N LEU A 86 7.20 23.73 -1.07
CA LEU A 86 6.39 24.47 -0.10
C LEU A 86 7.15 25.68 0.44
N ASP A 87 8.44 25.53 0.73
CA ASP A 87 9.28 26.66 1.17
C ASP A 87 9.35 27.74 0.09
N MET A 88 9.60 27.34 -1.16
CA MET A 88 9.62 28.27 -2.30
C MET A 88 8.27 28.98 -2.47
N LEU A 89 7.17 28.24 -2.38
CA LEU A 89 5.82 28.80 -2.49
C LEU A 89 5.50 29.76 -1.32
N SER A 90 5.98 29.46 -0.12
CA SER A 90 5.80 30.34 1.03
C SER A 90 6.55 31.67 0.84
N MET A 91 7.75 31.62 0.27
CA MET A 91 8.53 32.82 -0.06
C MET A 91 7.86 33.65 -1.15
N GLU A 92 7.33 33.02 -2.20
CA GLU A 92 6.66 33.71 -3.30
C GLU A 92 5.37 34.40 -2.86
N LEU A 93 4.56 33.74 -2.02
CA LEU A 93 3.32 34.29 -1.52
C LEU A 93 3.53 35.29 -0.37
N GLY A 94 4.70 35.28 0.28
CA GLY A 94 4.96 36.04 1.50
C GLY A 94 4.11 35.61 2.70
N GLU A 95 3.41 34.47 2.61
CA GLU A 95 2.59 33.89 3.68
C GLU A 95 2.89 32.38 3.86
N PRO A 96 2.66 31.83 5.07
CA PRO A 96 2.76 30.40 5.31
C PRO A 96 1.77 29.63 4.41
N VAL A 97 2.25 28.52 3.85
CA VAL A 97 1.43 27.66 2.98
C VAL A 97 0.33 26.96 3.78
N SER A 98 -0.85 26.85 3.16
CA SER A 98 -1.95 26.09 3.77
C SER A 98 -1.65 24.59 3.82
N VAL A 99 -2.13 23.91 4.87
CA VAL A 99 -2.01 22.45 4.99
C VAL A 99 -2.66 21.74 3.79
N LYS A 100 -3.75 22.30 3.26
CA LYS A 100 -4.46 21.79 2.08
C LYS A 100 -3.61 21.84 0.81
N THR A 101 -2.79 22.89 0.65
CA THR A 101 -1.85 23.00 -0.48
C THR A 101 -0.79 21.90 -0.41
N ALA A 102 -0.16 21.73 0.76
CA ALA A 102 0.83 20.68 0.99
C ALA A 102 0.26 19.26 0.79
N ALA A 103 -0.94 19.04 1.32
CA ALA A 103 -1.74 17.84 1.13
C ALA A 103 -1.96 17.49 -0.34
N ASN A 104 -2.30 18.47 -1.17
CA ASN A 104 -2.57 18.27 -2.59
C ASN A 104 -1.28 17.97 -3.37
N ASP A 105 -0.16 18.64 -3.07
CA ASP A 105 1.12 18.39 -3.75
C ASP A 105 1.62 16.95 -3.47
N VAL A 106 1.59 16.53 -2.20
CA VAL A 106 1.89 15.13 -1.82
C VAL A 106 0.98 14.14 -2.53
N ARG A 107 -0.34 14.42 -2.55
CA ARG A 107 -1.32 13.56 -3.22
C ARG A 107 -1.05 13.44 -4.71
N GLN A 108 -0.73 14.54 -5.38
CA GLN A 108 -0.49 14.57 -6.81
C GLN A 108 0.76 13.76 -7.18
N ILE A 109 1.85 13.91 -6.43
CA ILE A 109 3.07 13.12 -6.63
C ILE A 109 2.78 11.63 -6.43
N ILE A 110 2.17 11.25 -5.30
CA ILE A 110 1.86 9.84 -5.02
C ILE A 110 0.91 9.26 -6.09
N TYR A 111 -0.06 10.02 -6.57
CA TYR A 111 -1.00 9.56 -7.58
C TYR A 111 -0.33 9.32 -8.94
N ASN A 112 0.50 10.27 -9.38
CA ASN A 112 1.19 10.19 -10.67
C ASN A 112 2.19 9.03 -10.75
N TYR A 113 2.81 8.69 -9.62
CA TYR A 113 3.82 7.64 -9.54
C TYR A 113 3.33 6.41 -8.77
N ARG A 114 2.00 6.21 -8.66
CA ARG A 114 1.39 5.14 -7.84
C ARG A 114 1.77 3.73 -8.26
N GLU A 115 2.19 3.55 -9.52
CA GLU A 115 2.58 2.25 -10.08
C GLU A 115 4.07 1.94 -9.84
N SER A 116 4.87 2.97 -9.56
CA SER A 116 6.32 2.85 -9.38
C SER A 116 6.81 3.13 -7.96
N LEU A 117 6.01 3.80 -7.13
CA LEU A 117 6.37 4.18 -5.76
C LEU A 117 5.48 3.46 -4.75
N SER A 118 6.13 2.93 -3.71
CA SER A 118 5.42 2.40 -2.54
C SER A 118 5.43 3.43 -1.42
N ALA A 119 4.47 4.36 -1.47
CA ALA A 119 4.37 5.45 -0.51
C ALA A 119 2.94 5.66 -0.03
N SER A 120 2.78 5.73 1.29
CA SER A 120 1.58 6.19 1.97
C SER A 120 1.97 7.24 2.99
N MET A 121 1.46 8.45 2.81
CA MET A 121 1.80 9.60 3.64
C MET A 121 0.56 10.20 4.28
N ILE A 122 0.65 10.63 5.54
CA ILE A 122 -0.37 11.45 6.20
C ILE A 122 0.24 12.81 6.42
N VAL A 123 -0.29 13.82 5.73
CA VAL A 123 0.09 15.23 5.93
C VAL A 123 -0.85 15.80 6.99
N ALA A 124 -0.29 16.46 7.99
CA ALA A 124 -1.08 17.23 8.94
C ALA A 124 -0.31 18.45 9.42
N GLY A 125 -1.04 19.49 9.78
CA GLY A 125 -0.43 20.70 10.28
C GLY A 125 -1.50 21.62 10.86
N TRP A 126 -1.06 22.83 11.19
CA TRP A 126 -1.93 23.89 11.65
C TRP A 126 -1.87 25.06 10.68
N ASP A 127 -3.01 25.65 10.37
CA ASP A 127 -3.14 26.87 9.57
C ASP A 127 -4.02 27.87 10.31
N ARG A 128 -3.71 29.16 10.20
CA ARG A 128 -4.51 30.25 10.77
C ARG A 128 -5.94 30.32 10.21
N LYS A 129 -6.14 29.85 8.96
CA LYS A 129 -7.45 29.90 8.28
C LYS A 129 -8.40 28.78 8.71
N LEU A 130 -7.87 27.56 8.90
CA LEU A 130 -8.68 26.34 9.11
C LEU A 130 -8.34 25.57 10.39
N GLY A 131 -7.38 26.04 11.19
CA GLY A 131 -6.92 25.36 12.40
C GLY A 131 -6.04 24.15 12.12
N GLY A 132 -6.00 23.22 13.08
CA GLY A 132 -5.28 21.96 12.94
C GLY A 132 -6.06 21.01 12.04
N GLN A 133 -5.48 20.59 10.93
CA GLN A 133 -6.16 19.68 9.99
C GLN A 133 -5.23 18.58 9.50
N PRO A 134 -5.60 17.29 9.61
CA PRO A 134 -5.02 16.24 8.80
C PRO A 134 -5.59 16.29 7.38
N ASN A 135 -4.80 15.89 6.37
CA ASN A 135 -5.25 15.72 4.97
C ASN A 135 -6.30 14.59 4.79
N LYS A 136 -6.75 13.98 5.88
CA LYS A 136 -7.75 12.93 5.87
C LYS A 136 -8.82 13.31 6.87
N ASP A 137 -10.05 13.50 6.39
CA ASP A 137 -11.15 13.93 7.24
C ASP A 137 -11.38 12.89 8.35
N ALA A 138 -11.27 13.33 9.61
CA ALA A 138 -11.46 12.48 10.78
C ALA A 138 -12.94 12.06 10.97
N SER A 139 -13.88 12.87 10.48
CA SER A 139 -15.31 12.56 10.50
C SER A 139 -15.72 11.51 9.46
N CYS A 140 -14.89 11.28 8.44
CA CYS A 140 -15.23 10.33 7.39
C CYS A 140 -14.65 8.94 7.69
N MET A 141 -15.53 7.95 7.83
CA MET A 141 -15.14 6.55 8.08
C MET A 141 -14.26 5.97 6.97
N GLY A 142 -14.27 6.55 5.76
CA GLY A 142 -13.40 6.16 4.64
C GLY A 142 -11.94 6.59 4.78
N SER A 143 -11.63 7.56 5.64
CA SER A 143 -10.25 7.96 5.96
C SER A 143 -9.55 6.96 6.87
N TYR A 144 -10.32 6.17 7.62
CA TYR A 144 -9.82 5.12 8.49
C TYR A 144 -9.53 3.86 7.67
N ARG A 145 -8.26 3.46 7.62
CA ARG A 145 -7.89 2.07 7.32
C ARG A 145 -7.66 1.36 8.65
N PRO A 146 -8.47 0.35 9.04
CA PRO A 146 -8.27 -0.35 10.29
C PRO A 146 -6.88 -1.00 10.31
N ILE A 147 -6.02 -0.54 11.22
CA ILE A 147 -4.72 -1.16 11.43
C ILE A 147 -4.95 -2.34 12.38
N ALA A 148 -4.94 -3.55 11.83
CA ALA A 148 -4.90 -4.75 12.65
C ALA A 148 -3.49 -4.86 13.26
N LEU A 149 -3.29 -4.28 14.45
CA LEU A 149 -2.13 -4.49 15.31
C LEU A 149 -2.10 -5.95 15.79
N THR A 150 -1.84 -6.85 14.84
CA THR A 150 -1.75 -8.28 15.07
C THR A 150 -0.41 -8.57 15.74
N CYS A 151 -0.48 -9.23 16.89
CA CYS A 151 0.66 -9.75 17.62
C CYS A 151 1.57 -10.60 16.72
N MET A 152 2.86 -10.78 17.04
CA MET A 152 3.75 -11.62 16.21
C MET A 152 3.20 -13.05 16.04
N THR A 153 2.60 -13.59 17.09
CA THR A 153 1.90 -14.89 17.08
C THR A 153 0.76 -14.90 16.07
N CYS A 154 0.01 -13.80 16.00
CA CYS A 154 -1.12 -13.60 15.09
C CYS A 154 -0.65 -13.54 13.62
N LYS A 155 0.48 -12.88 13.36
CA LYS A 155 1.10 -12.83 12.02
C LYS A 155 1.63 -14.19 11.59
N LEU A 156 2.29 -14.91 12.50
CA LEU A 156 2.76 -16.27 12.26
C LEU A 156 1.59 -17.22 12.00
N MET A 157 0.57 -17.17 12.85
CA MET A 157 -0.65 -17.95 12.71
C MET A 157 -1.33 -17.70 11.37
N LYS A 158 -1.48 -16.43 10.96
CA LYS A 158 -2.02 -16.08 9.63
C LYS A 158 -1.21 -16.73 8.51
N ARG A 159 0.12 -16.69 8.57
CA ARG A 159 0.99 -17.34 7.57
C ARG A 159 0.83 -18.87 7.55
N ILE A 160 0.75 -19.50 8.72
CA ILE A 160 0.54 -20.96 8.84
C ILE A 160 -0.82 -21.34 8.27
N ILE A 161 -1.88 -20.63 8.66
CA ILE A 161 -3.25 -20.88 8.20
C ILE A 161 -3.32 -20.67 6.69
N LEU A 162 -2.83 -19.53 6.18
CA LEU A 162 -2.83 -19.25 4.74
C LEU A 162 -2.12 -20.35 3.96
N ARG A 163 -0.91 -20.75 4.40
CA ARG A 163 -0.15 -21.82 3.75
C ARG A 163 -0.90 -23.15 3.74
N ARG A 164 -1.56 -23.52 4.85
CA ARG A 164 -2.34 -24.75 4.96
C ARG A 164 -3.60 -24.72 4.09
N ILE A 165 -4.34 -23.61 4.09
CA ILE A 165 -5.53 -23.44 3.26
C ILE A 165 -5.15 -23.51 1.78
N THR A 166 -4.14 -22.74 1.35
CA THR A 166 -3.71 -22.74 -0.06
C THR A 166 -3.23 -24.12 -0.48
N PHE A 167 -2.44 -24.81 0.36
CA PHE A 167 -2.00 -26.18 0.10
C PHE A 167 -3.18 -27.16 -0.06
N HIS A 168 -4.17 -27.09 0.85
CA HIS A 168 -5.35 -27.95 0.79
C HIS A 168 -6.21 -27.69 -0.45
N LEU A 169 -6.46 -26.42 -0.77
CA LEU A 169 -7.25 -26.01 -1.94
C LEU A 169 -6.58 -26.43 -3.25
N MET A 170 -5.25 -26.33 -3.33
CA MET A 170 -4.47 -26.78 -4.49
C MET A 170 -4.47 -28.31 -4.64
N ASN A 171 -4.19 -29.06 -3.56
CA ASN A 171 -4.17 -30.52 -3.62
C ASN A 171 -5.51 -31.14 -3.98
N ARG A 172 -6.62 -30.48 -3.63
CA ARG A 172 -7.97 -30.95 -3.92
C ARG A 172 -8.58 -30.34 -5.18
N ASN A 173 -7.83 -29.53 -5.95
CA ASN A 173 -8.33 -28.80 -7.12
C ASN A 173 -9.67 -28.08 -6.87
N MET A 174 -9.83 -27.50 -5.68
CA MET A 174 -11.08 -26.82 -5.29
C MET A 174 -11.18 -25.39 -5.83
N LEU A 175 -10.09 -24.85 -6.37
CA LEU A 175 -10.07 -23.56 -7.03
C LEU A 175 -10.35 -23.74 -8.53
N PRO A 176 -11.24 -22.93 -9.12
CA PRO A 176 -11.41 -22.88 -10.58
C PRO A 176 -10.08 -22.66 -11.29
N GLN A 177 -9.90 -23.25 -12.47
CA GLN A 177 -8.66 -23.07 -13.24
C GLN A 177 -8.49 -21.63 -13.73
N GLU A 178 -9.61 -20.92 -13.87
CA GLU A 178 -9.72 -19.52 -14.27
C GLU A 178 -9.45 -18.54 -13.11
N GLN A 179 -9.29 -19.04 -11.88
CA GLN A 179 -8.94 -18.20 -10.72
C GLN A 179 -7.41 -18.03 -10.63
N TYR A 180 -6.95 -16.84 -11.03
CA TYR A 180 -5.53 -16.48 -11.03
C TYR A 180 -5.12 -15.76 -9.73
N GLY A 181 -6.06 -15.04 -9.09
CA GLY A 181 -5.84 -14.39 -7.80
C GLY A 181 -5.57 -15.39 -6.68
N PHE A 182 -4.61 -15.07 -5.80
CA PHE A 182 -4.20 -15.88 -4.65
C PHE A 182 -3.66 -17.28 -4.99
N ARG A 183 -3.19 -17.48 -6.24
CA ARG A 183 -2.63 -18.73 -6.73
C ARG A 183 -1.17 -18.56 -7.10
N LYS A 184 -0.30 -19.46 -6.65
CA LYS A 184 1.12 -19.44 -7.02
C LYS A 184 1.29 -19.76 -8.51
N GLY A 185 2.18 -19.03 -9.19
CA GLY A 185 2.45 -19.24 -10.62
C GLY A 185 1.41 -18.62 -11.56
N HIS A 186 0.54 -17.74 -11.05
CA HIS A 186 -0.43 -17.00 -11.84
C HIS A 186 -0.35 -15.51 -11.49
N SER A 187 -0.33 -14.65 -12.50
CA SER A 187 -0.29 -13.20 -12.41
C SER A 187 -1.57 -12.55 -12.94
N THR A 188 -1.81 -11.30 -12.55
CA THR A 188 -2.91 -10.48 -13.10
C THR A 188 -2.77 -10.27 -14.60
N ILE A 189 -1.54 -10.19 -15.10
CA ILE A 189 -1.25 -10.04 -16.54
C ILE A 189 -1.71 -11.27 -17.31
N GLU A 190 -1.38 -12.48 -16.83
CA GLU A 190 -1.80 -13.72 -17.49
C GLU A 190 -3.32 -13.89 -17.45
N GLN A 191 -4.00 -13.40 -16.40
CA GLN A 191 -5.46 -13.43 -16.33
C GLN A 191 -6.10 -12.54 -17.41
N ILE A 192 -5.57 -11.33 -17.62
CA ILE A 192 -6.03 -10.44 -18.67
C ILE A 192 -5.76 -11.05 -20.04
N LEU A 193 -4.58 -11.63 -20.24
CA LEU A 193 -4.21 -12.27 -21.50
C LEU A 193 -5.15 -13.44 -21.83
N TYR A 194 -5.41 -14.31 -20.85
CA TYR A 194 -6.36 -15.41 -20.97
C TYR A 194 -7.77 -14.92 -21.34
N PHE A 195 -8.24 -13.85 -20.68
CA PHE A 195 -9.54 -13.26 -20.98
C PHE A 195 -9.62 -12.70 -22.42
N VAL A 196 -8.60 -11.95 -22.86
CA VAL A 196 -8.55 -11.39 -24.21
C VAL A 196 -8.48 -12.47 -25.28
N GLN A 197 -7.69 -13.53 -25.06
CA GLN A 197 -7.63 -14.69 -25.95
C GLN A 197 -8.99 -15.36 -26.07
N ARG A 198 -9.66 -15.63 -24.95
CA ARG A 198 -10.97 -16.27 -24.92
C ARG A 198 -12.05 -15.46 -25.65
N ALA A 199 -12.00 -14.13 -25.53
CA ALA A 199 -12.88 -13.22 -26.26
C ALA A 199 -12.61 -13.25 -27.78
N ARG A 200 -11.34 -13.28 -28.20
CA ARG A 200 -10.95 -13.38 -29.62
C ARG A 200 -11.37 -14.72 -30.22
N ASP A 201 -11.12 -15.82 -29.52
CA ASP A 201 -11.46 -17.17 -30.00
C ASP A 201 -12.98 -17.34 -30.17
N ALA A 202 -13.77 -16.82 -29.23
CA ALA A 202 -15.23 -16.83 -29.32
C ALA A 202 -15.75 -16.03 -30.53
N HIS A 203 -15.08 -14.92 -30.89
CA HIS A 203 -15.40 -14.13 -32.06
C HIS A 203 -15.02 -14.84 -33.37
N ASN A 204 -13.90 -15.57 -33.39
CA ASN A 204 -13.38 -16.22 -34.59
C ASN A 204 -14.05 -17.56 -34.93
N MET A 205 -14.75 -18.19 -33.98
CA MET A 205 -15.56 -19.40 -34.27
C MET A 205 -16.79 -19.06 -35.12
N LYS A 206 -17.18 -19.98 -36.02
CA LYS A 206 -18.46 -19.90 -36.76
C LYS A 206 -19.39 -21.04 -36.31
N PRO A 207 -20.63 -20.75 -35.88
CA PRO A 207 -21.20 -19.43 -35.66
C PRO A 207 -20.52 -18.68 -34.50
N SER A 208 -20.48 -17.35 -34.58
CA SER A 208 -19.82 -16.50 -33.59
C SER A 208 -20.48 -16.63 -32.23
N ARG A 209 -19.65 -16.82 -31.19
CA ARG A 209 -20.11 -16.88 -29.80
C ARG A 209 -19.86 -15.53 -29.14
N HIS A 210 -20.87 -14.99 -28.47
CA HIS A 210 -20.71 -13.76 -27.69
C HIS A 210 -20.08 -14.09 -26.33
N THR A 211 -19.05 -13.32 -25.94
CA THR A 211 -18.45 -13.40 -24.61
C THR A 211 -18.93 -12.21 -23.80
N MET A 212 -19.54 -12.46 -22.63
CA MET A 212 -19.90 -11.43 -21.67
C MET A 212 -18.92 -11.42 -20.50
N ALA A 213 -18.49 -10.24 -20.08
CA ALA A 213 -17.64 -10.03 -18.92
C ALA A 213 -18.38 -9.19 -17.88
N VAL A 214 -18.37 -9.65 -16.63
CA VAL A 214 -18.94 -8.91 -15.50
C VAL A 214 -17.79 -8.49 -14.60
N PHE A 215 -17.55 -7.18 -14.53
CA PHE A 215 -16.55 -6.60 -13.64
C PHE A 215 -17.22 -6.17 -12.34
N LEU A 216 -16.82 -6.80 -11.24
CA LEU A 216 -17.25 -6.45 -9.90
C LEU A 216 -16.22 -5.50 -9.27
N ASP A 217 -16.50 -4.20 -9.29
CA ASP A 217 -15.73 -3.24 -8.53
C ASP A 217 -16.18 -3.28 -7.06
N LEU A 218 -15.42 -4.01 -6.24
CA LEU A 218 -15.64 -4.04 -4.81
C LEU A 218 -15.03 -2.79 -4.17
N THR A 219 -15.83 -1.72 -4.07
CA THR A 219 -15.46 -0.57 -3.24
C THR A 219 -15.28 -1.06 -1.80
N LYS A 220 -14.05 -0.95 -1.28
CA LYS A 220 -13.70 -1.26 0.12
C LYS A 220 -13.88 -2.75 0.49
N ALA A 221 -13.33 -3.65 -0.31
CA ALA A 221 -13.41 -5.11 -0.11
C ALA A 221 -13.04 -5.60 1.31
N PHE A 222 -12.18 -4.86 2.04
CA PHE A 222 -11.76 -5.21 3.40
C PHE A 222 -12.51 -4.46 4.51
N ASP A 223 -13.24 -3.38 4.19
CA ASP A 223 -13.93 -2.57 5.22
C ASP A 223 -15.31 -3.16 5.58
N LYS A 224 -15.85 -4.08 4.77
CA LYS A 224 -17.17 -4.70 4.97
C LYS A 224 -17.16 -6.01 5.77
N ALA A 225 -15.99 -6.47 6.26
CA ALA A 225 -15.88 -7.76 6.95
C ALA A 225 -16.52 -7.78 8.35
N TRP A 226 -16.99 -6.64 8.86
CA TRP A 226 -17.67 -6.56 10.16
C TRP A 226 -18.95 -5.72 10.04
N LYS A 227 -20.09 -6.38 10.04
CA LYS A 227 -21.36 -5.82 10.51
C LYS A 227 -21.87 -6.77 11.59
N LYS A 228 -22.15 -6.23 12.78
CA LYS A 228 -22.87 -6.95 13.84
C LYS A 228 -24.27 -7.32 13.38
#